data_AF-A0A2Z6LZF8-F1
#
_entry.id   AF-A0A2Z6LZF8-F1
#
_cell.length_a   1.000
_cell.length_b   1.000
_cell.length_c   1.000
_cell.angle_alpha   90.00
_cell.angle_beta   90.00
_cell.angle_gamma   90.00
#
_symmetry.space_group_name_H-M   'P 1'
#
loop_
_entity.id
_entity.type
_entity.pdbx_description
1 polymer ?
#
loop_
_entity_poly.entity_id
_entity_poly.type
_entity_poly.pdbx_seq_one_letter_code
_entity_poly.pdbx_strand_id
1 'polypeptide(L)'
;MNNISRDTKLPSNKTIIVPMLCSCSGNIYQHNTPYTVKKGDTYNHLLTVPVLCACPTTKQTAKKITSLLVYTVNYGETVKSIGEAYGVDEESLLEENDCRWKLR
;
A
#
# COMPACT_ATOMS: atom_id res chain seq x y z
N MET A 1 4.37 -7.37 11.90
CA MET A 1 4.45 -5.89 11.91
C MET A 1 5.83 -5.48 12.38
N ASN A 2 6.32 -4.32 11.94
CA ASN A 2 7.73 -3.97 12.13
C ASN A 2 8.07 -3.91 13.62
N ASN A 3 9.12 -4.64 14.04
CA ASN A 3 9.62 -4.60 15.42
C ASN A 3 10.65 -3.46 15.56
N ILE A 4 10.19 -2.22 15.49
CA ILE A 4 11.04 -1.01 15.47
C ILE A 4 10.64 -0.05 16.59
N SER A 5 11.62 0.64 17.18
CA SER A 5 11.41 1.70 18.19
C SER A 5 11.48 3.09 17.56
N ARG A 6 11.05 4.13 18.30
CA ARG A 6 11.02 5.54 17.82
C ARG A 6 12.36 6.03 17.29
N ASP A 7 13.46 5.62 17.93
CA ASP A 7 14.82 6.09 17.60
C ASP A 7 15.60 5.10 16.73
N THR A 8 14.94 4.03 16.27
CA THR A 8 15.57 3.04 15.39
C THR A 8 15.85 3.69 14.03
N LYS A 9 17.13 3.79 13.66
CA LYS A 9 17.51 4.16 12.30
C LYS A 9 17.05 3.08 11.34
N LEU A 10 16.22 3.48 10.38
CA LEU A 10 15.70 2.57 9.37
C LEU A 10 16.81 2.25 8.35
N PRO A 11 17.04 0.96 8.03
CA PRO A 11 18.02 0.60 7.02
C PRO A 11 17.53 1.03 5.63
N SER A 12 18.47 1.40 4.76
CA SER A 12 18.17 1.66 3.36
C SER A 12 17.69 0.38 2.66
N ASN A 13 16.85 0.54 1.63
CA ASN A 13 16.34 -0.54 0.80
C ASN A 13 15.57 -1.63 1.56
N LYS A 14 14.99 -1.30 2.72
CA LYS A 14 14.13 -2.21 3.47
C LYS A 14 12.70 -1.69 3.51
N THR A 15 11.77 -2.53 3.10
CA THR A 15 10.33 -2.25 3.18
C THR A 15 9.85 -2.26 4.63
N ILE A 16 8.97 -1.31 4.96
CA ILE A 16 8.35 -1.14 6.28
C ILE A 16 6.84 -1.16 6.11
N ILE A 17 6.16 -2.03 6.85
CA ILE A 17 4.70 -2.18 6.76
C ILE A 17 4.02 -1.28 7.79
N VAL A 18 3.41 -0.18 7.36
CA VAL A 18 2.68 0.73 8.24
C VAL A 18 1.19 0.39 8.17
N PRO A 19 0.57 -0.16 9.24
CA PRO A 19 -0.86 -0.41 9.24
C PRO A 19 -1.62 0.91 9.31
N MET A 20 -2.67 1.02 8.50
CA MET A 20 -3.59 2.15 8.53
C MET A 20 -5.03 1.70 8.34
N LEU A 21 -5.97 2.48 8.85
CA LEU A 21 -7.40 2.25 8.67
C LEU A 21 -7.84 2.85 7.33
N CYS A 22 -8.04 2.00 6.34
CA CYS A 22 -8.59 2.42 5.06
C CYS A 22 -10.07 2.78 5.21
N SER A 23 -10.47 3.97 4.77
CA SER A 23 -11.88 4.32 4.63
C SER A 23 -12.34 3.96 3.22
N CYS A 24 -13.29 3.03 3.11
CA CYS A 24 -13.91 2.63 1.85
C CYS A 24 -15.41 2.96 1.90
N SER A 25 -15.77 4.12 1.36
CA SER A 25 -17.16 4.59 1.34
C SER A 25 -17.48 5.22 -0.02
N GLY A 26 -18.50 4.68 -0.69
CA GLY A 26 -18.84 5.08 -2.05
C GLY A 26 -17.65 4.92 -3.00
N ASN A 27 -17.19 6.03 -3.57
CA ASN A 27 -16.05 6.07 -4.51
C ASN A 27 -14.72 6.49 -3.85
N ILE A 28 -14.68 6.59 -2.51
CA ILE A 28 -13.50 7.10 -1.78
C ILE A 28 -12.85 5.93 -1.04
N TYR A 29 -11.57 5.69 -1.36
CA TYR A 29 -10.76 4.59 -0.84
C TYR A 29 -9.40 5.12 -0.40
N GLN A 30 -9.37 5.74 0.79
CA GLN A 30 -8.16 6.41 1.28
C GLN A 30 -8.12 6.50 2.80
N HIS A 31 -6.93 6.82 3.32
CA HIS A 31 -6.72 7.29 4.68
C HIS A 31 -6.15 8.71 4.66
N ASN A 32 -6.81 9.63 5.35
CA ASN A 32 -6.38 11.02 5.42
C ASN A 32 -5.27 11.18 6.45
N THR A 33 -4.09 11.61 6.01
CA THR A 33 -2.93 11.81 6.89
C THR A 33 -2.62 13.31 6.99
N PRO A 34 -2.54 13.90 8.19
CA PRO A 34 -2.13 15.29 8.34
C PRO A 34 -0.64 15.45 8.03
N TYR A 35 -0.28 16.48 7.28
CA TYR A 35 1.08 16.87 6.98
C TYR A 35 1.37 18.27 7.51
N THR A 36 2.32 18.34 8.44
CA THR A 36 2.85 19.60 8.96
C THR A 36 3.87 20.16 7.97
N VAL A 37 3.48 21.25 7.30
CA VAL A 37 4.34 22.04 6.42
C VAL A 37 5.62 22.45 7.13
N LYS A 38 6.74 22.30 6.41
CA LYS A 38 8.08 22.66 6.87
C LYS A 38 8.58 23.88 6.12
N LYS A 39 9.55 24.58 6.72
CA LYS A 39 10.24 25.70 6.07
C LYS A 39 10.90 25.22 4.78
N GLY A 40 10.49 25.80 3.65
CA GLY A 40 10.94 25.40 2.31
C GLY A 40 9.89 24.68 1.46
N ASP A 41 8.78 24.26 2.06
CA ASP A 41 7.62 23.77 1.31
C ASP A 41 6.93 24.94 0.58
N THR A 42 6.28 24.63 -0.54
CA THR A 42 5.56 25.62 -1.38
C THR A 42 4.27 26.13 -0.73
N TYR A 43 3.69 25.36 0.19
CA TYR A 43 2.40 25.65 0.83
C TYR A 43 2.60 26.21 2.23
N ASN A 44 1.71 27.08 2.69
CA ASN A 44 1.83 27.78 3.99
C ASN A 44 0.80 27.34 5.05
N HIS A 45 0.08 26.23 4.84
CA HIS A 45 -0.99 25.75 5.73
C HIS A 45 -0.91 24.23 5.94
N LEU A 46 -1.52 23.72 7.02
CA LEU A 46 -1.64 22.28 7.27
C LEU A 46 -2.32 21.60 6.08
N LEU A 47 -1.69 20.56 5.55
CA LEU A 47 -2.22 19.79 4.41
C LEU A 47 -2.78 18.46 4.90
N THR A 48 -3.86 18.01 4.26
CA THR A 48 -4.31 16.63 4.38
C THR A 48 -3.86 15.88 3.14
N VAL A 49 -3.02 14.88 3.31
CA VAL A 49 -2.52 14.03 2.22
C VAL A 49 -3.26 12.70 2.27
N PRO A 50 -4.08 12.37 1.26
CA PRO A 50 -4.76 11.09 1.20
C PRO A 50 -3.77 10.00 0.77
N VAL A 51 -3.64 8.97 1.59
CA VAL A 51 -2.98 7.73 1.20
C VAL A 51 -4.03 6.83 0.59
N LEU A 52 -3.88 6.51 -0.69
CA LEU A 52 -4.79 5.61 -1.39
C LEU A 52 -4.64 4.20 -0.85
N CYS A 53 -5.77 3.50 -0.72
CA CYS A 53 -5.82 2.14 -0.21
C CYS A 53 -7.01 1.40 -0.83
N ALA A 54 -7.19 0.13 -0.49
CA ALA A 54 -8.34 -0.67 -0.88
C ALA A 54 -8.83 -1.49 0.32
N CYS A 55 -10.11 -1.88 0.31
CA CYS A 55 -10.68 -2.80 1.29
C CYS A 55 -10.88 -4.18 0.68
N PRO A 56 -10.73 -5.26 1.46
CA PRO A 56 -11.00 -6.61 0.98
C PRO A 56 -12.41 -6.75 0.39
N THR A 57 -12.53 -7.40 -0.77
CA THR A 57 -13.82 -7.73 -1.37
C THR A 57 -14.51 -8.86 -0.62
N THR A 58 -15.81 -9.09 -0.87
CA THR A 58 -16.55 -10.24 -0.30
C THR A 58 -15.89 -11.59 -0.65
N LYS A 59 -15.32 -11.71 -1.85
CA LYS A 59 -14.60 -12.93 -2.28
C LYS A 59 -13.32 -13.14 -1.46
N GLN A 60 -12.61 -12.06 -1.16
CA GLN A 60 -11.39 -12.09 -0.36
C GLN A 60 -11.68 -12.39 1.12
N THR A 61 -12.71 -11.75 1.70
CA THR A 61 -13.11 -12.01 3.09
C THR A 61 -13.64 -13.43 3.29
N ALA A 62 -14.31 -14.02 2.29
CA ALA A 62 -14.67 -15.44 2.31
C ALA A 62 -13.45 -16.38 2.39
N LYS A 63 -12.30 -15.94 1.88
CA LYS A 63 -10.98 -16.61 2.03
C LYS A 63 -10.21 -16.15 3.28
N LYS A 64 -10.86 -15.47 4.23
CA LYS A 64 -10.28 -14.93 5.48
C LYS A 64 -9.19 -13.85 5.26
N ILE A 65 -9.19 -13.18 4.11
CA ILE A 65 -8.32 -12.03 3.87
C ILE A 65 -8.96 -10.81 4.55
N THR A 66 -8.24 -10.22 5.51
CA THR A 66 -8.74 -9.10 6.34
C THR A 66 -8.05 -7.77 6.06
N SER A 67 -6.93 -7.79 5.33
CA SER A 67 -6.12 -6.61 5.02
C SER A 67 -5.55 -6.72 3.62
N LEU A 68 -5.44 -5.59 2.92
CA LEU A 68 -4.72 -5.46 1.66
C LEU A 68 -3.47 -4.60 1.87
N LEU A 69 -2.40 -4.91 1.13
CA LEU A 69 -1.15 -4.17 1.16
C LEU A 69 -1.09 -3.23 -0.05
N VAL A 70 -0.89 -1.94 0.21
CA VAL A 70 -0.50 -0.98 -0.83
C VAL A 70 1.00 -1.11 -1.03
N TYR A 71 1.41 -1.49 -2.24
CA TYR A 71 2.80 -1.82 -2.56
C TYR A 71 3.32 -0.95 -3.70
N THR A 72 4.45 -0.28 -3.47
CA THR A 72 5.18 0.44 -4.52
C THR A 72 6.19 -0.49 -5.17
N VAL A 73 6.03 -0.75 -6.47
CA VAL A 73 6.93 -1.61 -7.25
C VAL A 73 8.29 -0.93 -7.42
N ASN A 74 9.37 -1.64 -7.12
CA ASN A 74 10.73 -1.18 -7.32
C ASN A 74 11.27 -1.61 -8.69
N TYR A 75 12.31 -0.90 -9.13
CA TYR A 75 13.00 -1.25 -10.38
C TYR A 75 13.56 -2.68 -10.32
N GLY A 76 13.29 -3.46 -11.36
CA GLY A 76 13.74 -4.85 -11.49
C GLY A 76 12.83 -5.90 -10.84
N GLU A 77 11.77 -5.49 -10.13
CA GLU A 77 10.77 -6.42 -9.60
C GLU A 77 9.79 -6.91 -10.69
N THR A 78 9.24 -8.09 -10.46
CA THR A 78 8.20 -8.70 -11.30
C THR A 78 6.96 -8.99 -10.44
N VAL A 79 5.78 -9.11 -11.06
CA VAL A 79 4.55 -9.51 -10.34
C VAL A 79 4.76 -10.86 -9.64
N LYS A 80 5.47 -11.78 -10.29
CA LYS A 80 5.86 -13.07 -9.72
C LYS A 80 6.69 -12.92 -8.45
N SER A 81 7.78 -12.15 -8.49
CA SER A 81 8.66 -11.98 -7.32
C SER A 81 7.96 -11.29 -6.16
N ILE A 82 7.01 -10.39 -6.45
CA ILE A 82 6.17 -9.75 -5.43
C ILE A 82 5.20 -10.77 -4.82
N GLY A 83 4.51 -11.56 -5.65
CA GLY A 83 3.62 -12.63 -5.19
C GLY A 83 4.33 -13.63 -4.29
N GLU A 84 5.51 -14.11 -4.70
CA GLU A 84 6.35 -15.01 -3.91
C GLU A 84 6.76 -14.39 -2.56
N ALA A 85 7.11 -13.09 -2.53
CA ALA A 85 7.52 -12.40 -1.31
C ALA A 85 6.40 -12.29 -0.26
N TYR A 86 5.13 -12.23 -0.69
CA TYR A 86 3.97 -12.07 0.19
C TYR A 86 3.07 -13.31 0.26
N GLY A 87 3.46 -14.41 -0.39
CA GLY A 87 2.65 -15.64 -0.45
C GLY A 87 1.33 -15.47 -1.20
N VAL A 88 1.32 -14.63 -2.23
CA VAL A 88 0.15 -14.36 -3.08
C VAL A 88 0.38 -14.93 -4.48
N ASP A 89 -0.64 -15.57 -5.03
CA ASP A 89 -0.61 -16.10 -6.39
C ASP A 89 -0.49 -14.99 -7.45
N GLU A 90 0.34 -15.23 -8.47
CA GLU A 90 0.63 -14.25 -9.53
C GLU A 90 -0.62 -13.90 -10.34
N GLU A 91 -1.46 -14.89 -10.68
CA GLU A 91 -2.68 -14.67 -11.44
C GLU A 91 -3.67 -13.82 -10.65
N SER A 92 -3.82 -14.11 -9.35
CA SER A 92 -4.62 -13.27 -8.46
C SER A 92 -4.12 -11.82 -8.39
N LEU A 93 -2.80 -11.58 -8.40
CA LEU A 93 -2.27 -10.21 -8.45
C LEU A 93 -2.58 -9.52 -9.77
N LEU A 94 -2.51 -10.23 -10.89
CA LEU A 94 -2.78 -9.69 -12.22
C LEU A 94 -4.25 -9.33 -12.39
N GLU A 95 -5.16 -10.20 -11.95
CA GLU A 95 -6.61 -10.01 -12.04
C GLU A 95 -7.08 -8.85 -11.16
N GLU A 96 -6.66 -8.81 -9.88
CA GLU A 96 -7.16 -7.83 -8.91
C GLU A 96 -6.62 -6.41 -9.14
N ASN A 97 -5.49 -6.28 -9.83
CA ASN A 97 -4.87 -4.98 -10.14
C ASN A 97 -4.97 -4.61 -11.63
N ASP A 98 -5.83 -5.28 -12.40
CA ASP A 98 -6.03 -5.04 -13.84
C ASP A 98 -4.71 -4.97 -14.63
N CYS A 99 -3.70 -5.75 -14.23
CA CYS A 99 -2.36 -5.72 -14.82
C CYS A 99 -2.34 -6.49 -16.15
N ARG A 100 -2.88 -5.89 -17.22
CA ARG A 100 -3.03 -6.53 -18.53
C ARG A 100 -1.75 -6.57 -19.40
N TRP A 101 -0.57 -6.63 -18.79
CA TRP A 101 0.69 -6.61 -19.54
C TRP A 101 1.00 -7.92 -20.28
N LYS A 102 0.21 -8.98 -20.06
CA LYS A 102 0.36 -10.29 -20.74
C LYS A 102 -0.55 -10.50 -21.98
N LEU A 103 -1.30 -9.49 -22.43
CA LEU A 103 -2.23 -9.61 -23.58
C LEU A 103 -1.81 -8.84 -24.84
N ARG A 104 -0.52 -8.55 -25.02
CA ARG A 104 0.06 -8.03 -26.27
C ARG A 104 1.32 -8.76 -26.65
#